data_AF-A0A955NA68-F1
#
_entry.id   AF-A0A955NA68-F1
#
_cell.length_a   1.000
_cell.length_b   1.000
_cell.length_c   1.000
_cell.angle_alpha   90.00
_cell.angle_beta   90.00
_cell.angle_gamma   90.00
#
_symmetry.space_group_name_H-M   'P 1'
#
loop_
_entity.id
_entity.type
_entity.pdbx_description
1 polymer ?
#
loop_
_entity_poly.entity_id
_entity_poly.type
_entity_poly.pdbx_seq_one_letter_code
_entity_poly.pdbx_strand_id
1 'polypeptide(L)'
;VVVLSVTEGEDKPLKYPHMFQHARAMILNKIDLLPHLTFDVTKCLEFAHQVNPNLQVFQVSATTGEGLQHWYDWVTSQINALNRQGDP
;
A
#
# COMPACT_ATOMS: atom_id res chain seq x y z
N VAL A 1 -8.44 -2.21 -1.89
CA VAL A 1 -6.96 -2.10 -1.93
C VAL A 1 -6.62 -1.14 -3.05
N VAL A 2 -5.63 -0.27 -2.87
CA VAL A 2 -5.09 0.60 -3.92
C VAL A 2 -3.63 0.24 -4.19
N VAL A 3 -3.18 0.37 -5.43
CA VAL A 3 -1.78 0.13 -5.82
C VAL A 3 -1.22 1.42 -6.42
N LEU A 4 -0.07 1.84 -5.94
CA LEU A 4 0.70 2.97 -6.42
C LEU A 4 2.12 2.50 -6.71
N SER A 5 2.67 2.79 -7.89
CA SER A 5 4.06 2.51 -8.21
C SER A 5 4.93 3.74 -7.95
N VAL A 6 6.18 3.56 -7.51
CA VAL A 6 7.12 4.69 -7.32
C VAL A 6 7.40 5.49 -8.60
N THR A 7 7.12 4.93 -9.78
CA THR A 7 7.23 5.62 -11.07
C THR A 7 6.11 6.64 -11.34
N GLU A 8 5.08 6.70 -10.50
CA GLU A 8 3.90 7.54 -10.71
C GLU A 8 3.98 8.90 -10.00
N GLY A 9 4.91 9.06 -9.04
CA GLY A 9 5.08 10.28 -8.23
C GLY A 9 4.37 10.22 -6.87
N GLU A 10 4.88 10.96 -5.89
CA GLU A 10 4.45 10.86 -4.48
C GLU A 10 3.07 11.49 -4.24
N ASP A 11 2.63 12.41 -5.11
CA ASP A 11 1.44 13.25 -4.91
C ASP A 11 0.10 12.60 -5.28
N LYS A 12 0.14 11.34 -5.71
CA LYS A 12 -1.06 10.59 -6.13
C LYS A 12 -2.14 10.46 -5.05
N PRO A 13 -1.82 10.23 -3.76
CA PRO A 13 -2.84 10.22 -2.72
C PRO A 13 -3.65 11.52 -2.66
N LEU A 14 -2.99 12.67 -2.81
CA LEU A 14 -3.65 13.98 -2.79
C LEU A 14 -4.43 14.28 -4.07
N LYS A 15 -3.96 13.79 -5.22
CA LYS A 15 -4.64 13.97 -6.52
C LYS A 15 -5.89 13.11 -6.68
N TYR A 16 -5.94 11.94 -6.03
CA TYR A 16 -7.05 10.99 -6.13
C TYR A 16 -7.62 10.60 -4.75
N PRO A 17 -8.00 11.57 -3.89
CA PRO A 17 -8.21 11.32 -2.47
C PRO A 17 -9.31 10.28 -2.20
N HIS A 18 -10.38 10.26 -2.98
CA HIS A 18 -11.46 9.29 -2.83
C HIS A 18 -10.99 7.83 -2.96
N MET A 19 -10.02 7.55 -3.86
CA MET A 19 -9.49 6.21 -4.04
C MET A 19 -8.73 5.72 -2.78
N PHE A 20 -7.99 6.61 -2.13
CA PHE A 20 -7.18 6.30 -0.96
C PHE A 20 -8.00 6.33 0.34
N GLN A 21 -9.02 7.20 0.43
CA GLN A 21 -9.95 7.28 1.56
C GLN A 21 -10.69 5.97 1.83
N HIS A 22 -11.11 5.27 0.77
CA HIS A 22 -11.88 4.03 0.89
C HIS A 22 -11.01 2.76 0.89
N ALA A 23 -9.71 2.90 0.68
CA ALA A 23 -8.80 1.76 0.70
C ALA A 23 -8.50 1.32 2.13
N ARG A 24 -8.61 0.00 2.40
CA ARG A 24 -8.09 -0.60 3.63
C ARG A 24 -6.57 -0.74 3.64
N ALA A 25 -5.98 -0.89 2.46
CA ALA A 25 -4.55 -1.05 2.28
C ALA A 25 -4.09 -0.41 0.96
N MET A 26 -2.86 0.11 0.99
CA MET A 26 -2.09 0.57 -0.15
C MET A 26 -0.86 -0.31 -0.34
N ILE A 27 -0.60 -0.66 -1.60
CA ILE A 27 0.67 -1.26 -2.02
C ILE A 27 1.47 -0.19 -2.74
N LEU A 28 2.64 0.17 -2.19
CA LEU A 28 3.66 0.96 -2.88
C LEU A 28 4.60 0.00 -3.62
N ASN A 29 4.40 -0.16 -4.93
CA ASN A 29 5.10 -1.13 -5.76
C ASN A 29 6.33 -0.54 -6.47
N LYS A 30 7.18 -1.44 -6.98
CA LYS A 30 8.42 -1.18 -7.72
C LYS A 30 9.52 -0.51 -6.89
N ILE A 31 9.60 -0.82 -5.59
CA ILE A 31 10.62 -0.24 -4.71
C ILE A 31 12.06 -0.57 -5.14
N ASP A 32 12.25 -1.61 -5.95
CA ASP A 32 13.51 -1.93 -6.62
C ASP A 32 14.03 -0.80 -7.51
N LEU A 33 13.16 0.13 -7.93
CA LEU A 33 13.54 1.29 -8.74
C LEU A 33 13.91 2.53 -7.91
N LEU A 34 13.74 2.53 -6.59
CA LEU A 34 14.07 3.68 -5.73
C LEU A 34 15.52 4.19 -5.91
N PRO A 35 16.56 3.34 -6.07
CA PRO A 35 17.92 3.82 -6.33
C PRO A 35 18.08 4.62 -7.63
N HIS A 36 17.11 4.55 -8.54
CA HIS A 36 17.12 5.19 -9.85
C HIS A 36 16.15 6.38 -9.95
N LEU A 37 15.40 6.66 -8.89
CA LEU A 37 14.35 7.68 -8.87
C LEU A 37 14.59 8.67 -7.75
N THR A 38 14.13 9.91 -7.93
CA THR A 38 14.11 10.92 -6.87
C THR A 38 12.84 10.79 -6.00
N PHE A 39 12.25 9.60 -5.93
CA PHE A 39 10.97 9.38 -5.26
C PHE A 39 11.13 9.42 -3.75
N ASP A 40 10.38 10.29 -3.06
CA ASP A 40 10.37 10.37 -1.60
C ASP A 40 9.27 9.48 -0.99
N VAL A 41 9.69 8.31 -0.51
CA VAL A 41 8.78 7.36 0.14
C VAL A 41 8.11 7.98 1.37
N THR A 42 8.86 8.69 2.21
CA THR A 42 8.33 9.29 3.44
C THR A 42 7.20 10.26 3.11
N LYS A 43 7.43 11.15 2.13
CA LYS A 43 6.41 12.11 1.67
C LYS A 43 5.18 11.45 1.08
N CYS A 44 5.35 10.38 0.30
CA CYS A 44 4.24 9.60 -0.22
C CYS A 44 3.38 9.00 0.91
N LEU A 45 4.02 8.48 1.96
CA LEU A 45 3.31 7.92 3.12
C LEU A 45 2.59 9.00 3.92
N GLU A 46 3.21 10.17 4.12
CA GLU A 46 2.57 11.32 4.78
C GLU A 46 1.31 11.76 4.03
N PHE A 47 1.39 11.89 2.70
CA PHE A 47 0.22 12.22 1.87
C PHE A 47 -0.86 11.15 1.92
N ALA A 48 -0.48 9.87 1.90
CA ALA A 48 -1.42 8.77 2.02
C ALA A 48 -2.14 8.79 3.39
N HIS A 49 -1.42 9.03 4.47
CA HIS A 49 -1.98 9.11 5.82
C HIS A 49 -2.77 10.41 6.08
N GLN A 50 -2.42 11.51 5.42
CA GLN A 50 -3.24 12.73 5.44
C GLN A 50 -4.63 12.47 4.86
N VAL A 51 -4.72 11.63 3.83
CA VAL A 51 -5.98 11.27 3.18
C VAL A 51 -6.71 10.16 3.94
N ASN A 52 -5.99 9.18 4.49
CA ASN A 52 -6.53 8.08 5.26
C ASN A 52 -5.57 7.67 6.39
N PRO A 53 -5.80 8.16 7.64
CA PRO A 53 -4.93 7.86 8.78
C PRO A 53 -4.84 6.37 9.14
N ASN A 54 -5.85 5.57 8.76
CA ASN A 54 -5.94 4.14 9.08
C ASN A 54 -5.43 3.24 7.94
N LEU A 55 -4.85 3.82 6.89
CA LEU A 55 -4.41 3.07 5.71
C LEU A 55 -3.20 2.20 6.06
N GLN A 56 -3.35 0.88 5.90
CA GLN A 56 -2.19 -0.01 5.97
C GLN A 56 -1.35 0.12 4.70
N VAL A 57 -0.03 0.27 4.84
CA VAL A 57 0.86 0.39 3.67
C VAL A 57 1.84 -0.78 3.60
N PHE A 58 2.02 -1.31 2.39
CA PHE A 58 3.01 -2.33 2.06
C PHE A 58 3.94 -1.80 0.98
N GLN A 59 5.23 -1.73 1.28
CA GLN A 59 6.27 -1.44 0.30
C GLN A 59 6.73 -2.75 -0.32
N VAL A 60 6.60 -2.88 -1.64
CA VAL A 60 6.89 -4.14 -2.34
C VAL A 60 7.63 -3.92 -3.64
N SER A 61 8.38 -4.94 -4.05
CA SER A 61 8.76 -5.14 -5.44
C SER A 61 8.13 -6.43 -5.94
N ALA A 62 7.16 -6.30 -6.86
CA ALA A 62 6.64 -7.46 -7.57
C ALA A 62 7.70 -8.13 -8.48
N THR A 63 8.78 -7.42 -8.82
CA THR A 63 9.88 -7.93 -9.65
C THR A 63 10.83 -8.82 -8.84
N THR A 64 11.27 -8.36 -7.66
CA THR A 64 12.26 -9.08 -6.84
C THR A 64 11.61 -9.97 -5.78
N GLY A 65 10.33 -9.75 -5.47
CA GLY A 65 9.62 -10.40 -4.38
C GLY A 65 9.77 -9.70 -3.02
N GLU A 66 10.57 -8.63 -2.94
CA GLU A 66 10.75 -7.86 -1.71
C GLU A 66 9.41 -7.37 -1.16
N GLY A 67 9.19 -7.56 0.14
CA GLY A 67 7.99 -7.10 0.85
C GLY A 67 6.70 -7.90 0.58
N LEU A 68 6.67 -8.80 -0.41
CA LEU A 68 5.45 -9.55 -0.75
C LEU A 68 4.98 -10.47 0.37
N GLN A 69 5.90 -11.05 1.15
CA GLN A 69 5.53 -11.93 2.26
C GLN A 69 4.64 -11.21 3.29
N HIS A 70 5.02 -9.98 3.68
CA HIS A 70 4.21 -9.20 4.62
C HIS A 70 2.82 -8.86 4.07
N TRP A 71 2.72 -8.62 2.76
CA TRP A 71 1.43 -8.44 2.09
C TRP A 71 0.59 -9.72 2.14
N TYR A 72 1.18 -10.88 1.82
CA TYR A 72 0.50 -12.17 1.85
C TYR A 72 0.02 -12.53 3.26
N ASP A 73 0.85 -12.30 4.27
CA ASP A 73 0.51 -12.55 5.67
C ASP A 73 -0.68 -11.68 6.10
N TRP A 74 -0.68 -10.40 5.69
CA TRP A 74 -1.81 -9.52 5.97
C TRP A 74 -3.09 -10.00 5.29
N VAL A 75 -3.06 -10.32 3.99
CA VAL A 75 -4.25 -10.84 3.28
C VAL A 75 -4.76 -12.12 3.94
N THR A 76 -3.86 -13.04 4.29
CA THR A 76 -4.19 -14.30 4.97
C THR A 76 -4.86 -14.02 6.33
N SER A 77 -4.36 -13.04 7.09
CA SER A 77 -4.99 -12.64 8.35
C SER A 77 -6.40 -12.06 8.16
N GLN A 78 -6.63 -11.28 7.09
CA GLN A 78 -7.96 -10.75 6.77
C GLN A 78 -8.94 -11.87 6.42
N ILE A 79 -8.51 -12.86 5.63
CA ILE A 79 -9.32 -14.04 5.28
C ILE A 79 -9.67 -14.84 6.55
N ASN A 80 -8.68 -15.10 7.40
CA ASN A 80 -8.89 -15.84 8.66
C ASN A 80 -9.84 -15.10 9.61
N ALA A 81 -9.76 -13.77 9.68
CA ALA A 81 -10.67 -12.96 10.48
C ALA A 81 -12.11 -13.05 9.97
N LEU A 82 -12.31 -13.02 8.65
CA LEU A 82 -13.63 -13.20 8.03
C LEU A 82 -14.21 -14.59 8.29
N ASN A 83 -13.40 -15.64 8.16
CA ASN A 83 -13.86 -17.02 8.41
C ASN A 83 -14.30 -17.23 9.86
N ARG A 84 -13.64 -16.58 10.83
CA ARG A 84 -14.03 -16.63 12.25
C ARG A 84 -15.32 -15.86 12.57
N GLN A 85 -15.73 -14.92 11.72
CA GLN A 85 -16.98 -14.15 11.88
C GLN A 85 -18.19 -14.86 11.26
N GLY A 86 -17.98 -15.91 10.47
CA GLY A 86 -19.03 -16.69 9.83
C GLY A 86 -19.40 -17.99 10.55
N ASP A 87 -18.79 -18.29 11.70
CA ASP A 87 -19.18 -19.42 12.55
C ASP A 87 -20.34 -18.99 13.47
N PRO A 88 -21.51 -19.64 13.40
CA PRO A 88 -22.69 -19.30 14.20
C PRO A 88 -22.53 -19.57 15.70
#